data_AF-M7Y6L4-F1
#
_entry.id   AF-M7Y6L4-F1
#
_cell.length_a   1.000
_cell.length_b   1.000
_cell.length_c   1.000
_cell.angle_alpha   90.00
_cell.angle_beta   90.00
_cell.angle_gamma   90.00
#
_symmetry.space_group_name_H-M   'P 1'
#
loop_
_entity.id
_entity.type
_entity.pdbx_description
1 polymer ?
#
loop_
_entity_poly.entity_id
_entity_poly.type
_entity_poly.pdbx_seq_one_letter_code
_entity_poly.pdbx_strand_id
1 'polypeptide(L)'
;MEEAEEMQAKRESMPPCGPDGEYDPTQANVQALLAAADEAMKQRNVESVLFEGRRIGEQTNAEKLEWFAAELVAEHRGRGSRIAPTVAFKQAPALG
;
A
#
# COMPACT_ATOMS: atom_id res chain seq x y z
N MET A 1 -17.68 -13.67 -11.86
CA MET A 1 -18.24 -12.50 -12.55
C MET A 1 -18.76 -11.50 -11.51
N GLU A 2 -19.52 -11.98 -10.53
CA GLU A 2 -20.00 -11.23 -9.35
C GLU A 2 -18.90 -10.49 -8.56
N GLU A 3 -17.75 -11.12 -8.28
CA GLU A 3 -16.66 -10.47 -7.53
C GLU A 3 -15.98 -9.31 -8.28
N ALA A 4 -15.95 -9.34 -9.61
CA ALA A 4 -15.37 -8.26 -10.42
C ALA A 4 -16.31 -7.04 -10.50
N GLU A 5 -17.62 -7.30 -10.46
CA GLU A 5 -18.67 -6.28 -10.40
C GLU A 5 -18.69 -5.60 -9.02
N GLU A 6 -18.46 -6.36 -7.93
CA GLU A 6 -18.29 -5.81 -6.58
C GLU A 6 -17.07 -4.87 -6.48
N MET A 7 -15.93 -5.25 -7.09
CA MET A 7 -14.76 -4.36 -7.14
C MET A 7 -15.03 -3.05 -7.89
N GLN A 8 -15.85 -3.10 -8.95
CA GLN A 8 -16.19 -1.92 -9.75
C GLN A 8 -17.21 -1.02 -9.03
N ALA A 9 -18.24 -1.60 -8.42
CA ALA A 9 -19.25 -0.87 -7.65
C ALA A 9 -18.65 -0.13 -6.44
N LYS A 10 -17.63 -0.70 -5.79
CA LYS A 10 -16.94 -0.06 -4.66
C LYS A 10 -16.06 1.12 -5.07
N ARG A 11 -15.48 1.07 -6.26
CA ARG A 11 -14.72 2.20 -6.84
C ARG A 11 -15.62 3.40 -7.12
N GLU A 12 -16.89 3.14 -7.42
CA GLU A 12 -17.92 4.16 -7.70
C GLU A 12 -18.57 4.74 -6.42
N SER A 13 -18.46 4.07 -5.27
CA SER A 13 -19.08 4.51 -4.00
C SER A 13 -18.16 5.33 -3.09
N MET A 14 -16.90 5.54 -3.46
CA MET A 14 -15.97 6.35 -2.67
C MET A 14 -16.37 7.83 -2.79
N PRO A 15 -16.50 8.59 -1.68
CA PRO A 15 -16.71 10.03 -1.77
C PRO A 15 -15.58 10.67 -2.60
N PRO A 16 -15.84 11.78 -3.32
CA PRO A 16 -14.86 12.38 -4.22
C PRO A 16 -13.58 12.74 -3.47
N CYS A 17 -12.57 11.88 -3.57
CA CYS A 17 -11.22 12.14 -3.08
C CYS A 17 -10.42 12.69 -4.27
N GLY A 18 -10.60 13.98 -4.54
CA GLY A 18 -9.95 14.66 -5.66
C GLY A 18 -8.56 15.18 -5.29
N PRO A 19 -7.59 15.16 -6.22
CA PRO A 19 -6.38 16.01 -6.12
C PRO A 19 -6.70 17.50 -6.30
N ASP A 20 -7.86 17.82 -6.89
CA ASP A 20 -8.40 19.18 -7.08
C ASP A 20 -9.82 19.34 -6.49
N GLY A 21 -10.23 18.42 -5.60
CA GLY A 21 -11.54 18.43 -4.95
C GLY A 21 -11.56 19.42 -3.80
N GLU A 22 -12.62 20.20 -3.68
CA GLU A 22 -12.85 21.10 -2.54
C GLU A 22 -12.73 20.29 -1.24
N TYR A 23 -11.61 20.46 -0.54
CA TYR A 23 -11.39 19.83 0.76
C TYR A 23 -12.40 20.46 1.71
N ASP A 24 -13.45 19.71 2.03
CA ASP A 24 -14.42 20.08 3.05
C ASP A 24 -13.93 19.57 4.41
N PRO A 25 -13.36 20.43 5.28
CA PRO A 25 -12.90 20.03 6.61
C PRO A 25 -14.05 19.92 7.61
N THR A 26 -15.32 19.98 7.19
CA THR A 26 -16.43 19.81 8.13
C THR A 26 -16.27 18.51 8.90
N GLN A 27 -16.63 18.56 10.18
CA GLN A 27 -16.52 17.40 11.06
C GLN A 27 -17.31 16.19 10.53
N ALA A 28 -18.45 16.44 9.88
CA ALA A 28 -19.24 15.39 9.24
C ALA A 28 -18.48 14.70 8.09
N ASN A 29 -17.82 15.47 7.23
CA ASN A 29 -17.03 14.91 6.13
C ASN A 29 -15.82 14.12 6.66
N VAL A 30 -15.12 14.63 7.68
CA VAL A 30 -14.00 13.91 8.31
C VAL A 30 -14.48 12.57 8.88
N GLN A 31 -15.62 12.53 9.57
CA GLN A 31 -16.19 11.29 10.10
C GLN A 31 -16.56 10.30 8.98
N ALA A 32 -17.15 10.80 7.90
CA ALA A 32 -17.49 9.96 6.74
C ALA A 32 -16.24 9.36 6.08
N LEU A 33 -15.17 10.15 5.91
CA LEU A 33 -13.90 9.69 5.34
C LEU A 33 -13.20 8.67 6.24
N LEU A 34 -13.20 8.88 7.57
CA LEU A 34 -12.67 7.91 8.51
C LEU A 34 -13.44 6.58 8.46
N ALA A 35 -14.78 6.63 8.44
CA ALA A 35 -15.61 5.44 8.30
C ALA A 35 -15.34 4.72 6.97
N ALA A 36 -15.19 5.46 5.87
CA ALA A 36 -14.85 4.89 4.57
C ALA A 36 -13.47 4.24 4.57
N ALA A 37 -12.48 4.84 5.25
CA ALA A 37 -11.15 4.27 5.41
C ALA A 37 -11.19 2.98 6.25
N ASP A 38 -11.93 2.96 7.36
CA ASP A 38 -12.11 1.77 8.20
C ASP A 38 -12.75 0.62 7.41
N GLU A 39 -13.78 0.93 6.60
CA GLU A 39 -14.40 -0.05 5.72
C GLU A 39 -13.44 -0.50 4.61
N ALA A 40 -12.61 0.39 4.07
CA ALA A 40 -11.58 0.03 3.09
C ALA A 40 -10.53 -0.93 3.66
N MET A 41 -10.15 -0.77 4.94
CA MET A 41 -9.18 -1.62 5.61
C MET A 41 -9.66 -3.07 5.81
N LYS A 42 -10.97 -3.28 5.96
CA LYS A 42 -11.60 -4.60 6.14
C LYS A 42 -11.74 -5.40 4.84
N GLN A 43 -11.57 -4.76 3.68
CA GLN A 43 -11.77 -5.42 2.39
C GLN A 43 -10.60 -6.33 2.06
N ARG A 44 -10.87 -7.42 1.33
CA ARG A 44 -9.82 -8.26 0.74
C ARG A 44 -8.97 -7.43 -0.23
N ASN A 45 -7.66 -7.56 -0.10
CA ASN A 45 -6.71 -6.81 -0.90
C ASN A 45 -6.81 -7.19 -2.38
N VAL A 46 -6.64 -6.21 -3.27
CA VAL A 46 -6.58 -6.45 -4.71
C VAL A 46 -5.13 -6.34 -5.18
N GLU A 47 -4.65 -7.32 -5.93
CA GLU A 47 -3.27 -7.41 -6.41
C GLU A 47 -3.22 -7.32 -7.92
N SER A 48 -2.26 -6.56 -8.44
CA SER A 48 -1.90 -6.65 -9.85
C SER A 48 -0.94 -7.82 -10.07
N VAL A 49 -1.32 -8.77 -10.89
CA VAL A 49 -0.49 -9.91 -11.28
C VAL A 49 -0.03 -9.70 -12.72
N LEU A 50 1.28 -9.80 -12.93
CA LEU A 50 1.89 -9.57 -14.24
C LEU A 50 1.30 -10.55 -15.27
N PHE A 51 0.81 -10.02 -16.39
CA PHE A 51 0.10 -10.74 -17.46
C PHE A 51 -1.29 -11.32 -17.12
N GLU A 52 -1.74 -11.26 -15.86
CA GLU A 52 -3.04 -11.81 -15.43
C GLU A 52 -4.03 -10.72 -14.99
N GLY A 53 -3.61 -9.46 -14.92
CA GLY A 53 -4.47 -8.33 -14.57
C GLY A 53 -4.61 -8.16 -13.07
N ARG A 54 -5.84 -8.07 -12.56
CA ARG A 54 -6.12 -7.89 -11.12
C ARG A 54 -6.72 -9.16 -10.52
N ARG A 55 -6.33 -9.47 -9.28
CA ARG A 55 -6.82 -10.61 -8.50
C ARG A 55 -7.15 -10.18 -7.08
N ILE A 56 -8.20 -10.76 -6.49
CA ILE A 56 -8.52 -10.57 -5.07
C ILE A 56 -7.65 -11.53 -4.24
N GLY A 57 -6.81 -10.99 -3.38
CA GLY A 57 -5.92 -11.70 -2.46
C GLY A 57 -6.66 -12.23 -1.24
N GLU A 58 -6.08 -13.19 -0.53
CA GLU A 58 -6.70 -13.86 0.63
C GLU A 58 -6.80 -12.98 1.87
N GLN A 59 -5.84 -12.07 2.04
CA GLN A 59 -5.75 -11.17 3.19
C GLN A 59 -6.56 -9.89 2.95
N THR A 60 -7.04 -9.30 4.03
CA THR A 60 -7.57 -7.94 4.06
C THR A 60 -6.46 -6.89 3.86
N ASN A 61 -6.85 -5.68 3.51
CA ASN A 61 -5.93 -4.55 3.41
C ASN A 61 -5.21 -4.29 4.74
N ALA A 62 -5.92 -4.40 5.87
CA ALA A 62 -5.34 -4.27 7.21
C ALA A 62 -4.26 -5.32 7.48
N GLU A 63 -4.57 -6.60 7.26
CA GLU A 63 -3.63 -7.71 7.49
C GLU A 63 -2.39 -7.58 6.61
N LYS A 64 -2.57 -7.20 5.35
CA LYS A 64 -1.44 -7.02 4.42
C LYS A 64 -0.54 -5.85 4.83
N LEU A 65 -1.13 -4.74 5.29
CA LEU A 65 -0.38 -3.58 5.77
C LEU A 65 0.38 -3.89 7.07
N GLU A 66 -0.20 -4.66 7.98
CA GLU A 66 0.48 -5.14 9.19
C GLU A 66 1.70 -5.98 8.84
N TRP A 67 1.55 -6.94 7.91
CA TRP A 67 2.66 -7.76 7.43
C TRP A 67 3.77 -6.90 6.79
N PHE A 68 3.41 -5.96 5.92
CA PHE A 68 4.39 -5.03 5.31
C PHE A 68 5.12 -4.19 6.35
N ALA A 69 4.43 -3.71 7.39
CA ALA A 69 5.05 -2.92 8.45
C ALA A 69 6.09 -3.76 9.21
N ALA A 70 5.79 -5.03 9.50
CA ALA A 70 6.73 -5.93 10.15
C ALA A 70 7.99 -6.18 9.29
N GLU A 71 7.83 -6.48 8.00
CA GLU A 71 8.95 -6.66 7.07
C GLU A 71 9.79 -5.38 6.92
N LEU A 72 9.15 -4.22 6.87
CA LEU A 72 9.84 -2.94 6.78
C LEU A 72 10.72 -2.67 8.01
N VAL A 73 10.21 -2.96 9.22
CA VAL A 73 10.98 -2.85 10.46
C VAL A 73 12.15 -3.85 10.47
N ALA A 74 11.91 -5.09 10.04
CA ALA A 74 12.94 -6.12 9.97
C ALA A 74 14.08 -5.72 9.01
N GLU A 75 13.75 -5.23 7.82
CA GLU A 75 14.73 -4.77 6.84
C GLU A 75 15.47 -3.52 7.33
N HIS A 76 14.79 -2.56 7.96
CA HIS A 76 15.43 -1.38 8.53
C HIS A 76 16.48 -1.76 9.58
N ARG A 77 16.13 -2.68 10.50
CA ARG A 77 17.07 -3.22 11.48
C ARG A 77 18.22 -3.96 10.81
N GLY A 78 17.91 -4.80 9.81
CA GLY A 78 18.91 -5.54 9.04
C GLY A 78 19.92 -4.64 8.32
N ARG A 79 19.48 -3.48 7.81
CA ARG A 79 20.38 -2.47 7.24
C ARG A 79 21.18 -1.72 8.29
N GLY A 80 20.56 -1.35 9.41
CA GLY A 80 21.22 -0.68 10.52
C GLY A 80 22.31 -1.52 11.20
N SER A 81 22.17 -2.85 11.19
CA SER A 81 23.15 -3.78 11.75
C SER A 81 24.25 -4.21 10.76
N ARG A 82 24.19 -3.81 9.48
CA ARG A 82 25.21 -4.21 8.49
C ARG A 82 26.48 -3.39 8.70
N ILE A 83 27.56 -4.11 8.99
CA ILE A 83 28.92 -3.54 9.17
C ILE A 83 29.53 -3.09 7.84
N ALA A 84 29.02 -3.60 6.70
CA ALA A 84 29.53 -3.28 5.36
C ALA A 84 28.38 -2.92 4.39
N PRO A 85 28.62 -2.01 3.42
CA PRO A 85 27.63 -1.64 2.42
C PRO A 85 27.29 -2.85 1.54
N THR A 86 26.03 -2.93 1.11
CA THR A 86 25.50 -4.05 0.29
C THR A 86 26.17 -4.12 -1.09
N VAL A 87 26.72 -3.00 -1.55
CA VAL A 87 27.56 -2.90 -2.74
C VAL A 87 28.86 -2.18 -2.37
N ALA A 88 29.99 -2.78 -2.71
CA ALA A 88 31.29 -2.14 -2.59
C ALA A 88 31.64 -1.44 -3.90
N PHE A 89 32.17 -0.22 -3.81
CA PHE A 89 32.74 0.44 -4.98
C PHE A 89 34.03 -0.28 -5.37
N LYS A 90 34.11 -0.73 -6.62
CA LYS A 90 35.31 -1.33 -7.19
C LYS A 90 36.36 -0.21 -7.33
N GLN A 91 37.42 -0.24 -6.51
CA GLN A 91 38.53 0.69 -6.68
C GLN A 91 39.26 0.38 -7.98
N ALA A 92 39.51 1.40 -8.79
CA ALA A 92 40.44 1.29 -9.91
C ALA A 92 41.85 1.07 -9.33
N PRO A 93 42.71 0.24 -9.98
CA PRO A 93 44.07 0.03 -9.51
C PRO A 93 44.80 1.37 -9.45
N ALA A 94 45.42 1.66 -8.31
CA ALA A 94 46.32 2.80 -8.18
C ALA A 94 47.50 2.57 -9.13
N LEU A 95 47.59 3.38 -10.17
CA LEU A 95 48.82 3.50 -10.96
C LEU A 95 49.83 4.24 -10.07
N GLY A 96 50.95 3.58 -9.81
CA GLY A 96 52.01 4.04 -8.91
C GLY A 96 52.68 5.34 -9.34
#